data_AF-A0A935IXE5-F1
#
_entry.id   AF-A0A935IXE5-F1
#
_cell.length_a   1.000
_cell.length_b   1.000
_cell.length_c   1.000
_cell.angle_alpha   90.00
_cell.angle_beta   90.00
_cell.angle_gamma   90.00
#
_symmetry.space_group_name_H-M   'P 1'
#
loop_
_entity.id
_entity.type
_entity.pdbx_description
1 polymer ?
#
loop_
_entity_poly.entity_id
_entity_poly.type
_entity_poly.pdbx_seq_one_letter_code
_entity_poly.pdbx_strand_id
1 'polypeptide(L)'
;MDSKKPKETAGHISLPNHGVDWRFLLPIQENSRMLVIHSEDSDYDRSFHDLGIPFDAVSSDTFTADRSPLQFESGSFDIVSAPLGFGRQDRSGRQNQLAQTLLSVRSLIRAGGALLLGFSNRWDIRRKGGEFSHSSTIREMSHILQQAGFGTVHYYGAFPEPLTPEYIFPLNAQSLMFALNHRYQHKLPGYFLKLTRTPATKALLNFLPFFYVVARVDK
;
A
#
# COMPACT_ATOMS: atom_id res chain seq x y z
N MET A 1 4.28 -54.77 -27.10
CA MET A 1 5.03 -54.13 -25.99
C MET A 1 5.35 -52.73 -26.45
N ASP A 2 4.63 -51.73 -25.93
CA ASP A 2 5.00 -50.33 -26.05
C ASP A 2 4.74 -49.68 -24.69
N SER A 3 5.81 -49.46 -23.94
CA SER A 3 5.78 -48.76 -22.66
C SER A 3 5.63 -47.26 -22.93
N LYS A 4 4.43 -46.73 -22.73
CA LYS A 4 4.24 -45.28 -22.68
C LYS A 4 4.93 -44.74 -21.42
N LYS A 5 6.06 -44.07 -21.61
CA LYS A 5 6.72 -43.27 -20.57
C LYS A 5 5.70 -42.30 -19.94
N PRO A 6 5.66 -42.17 -18.61
CA PRO A 6 4.86 -41.13 -17.98
C PRO A 6 5.39 -39.78 -18.45
N LYS A 7 4.51 -38.92 -18.98
CA LYS A 7 4.80 -37.50 -19.18
C LYS A 7 5.09 -36.94 -17.80
N GLU A 8 6.36 -36.65 -17.53
CA GLU A 8 6.74 -35.70 -16.49
C GLU A 8 5.95 -34.42 -16.76
N THR A 9 4.92 -34.19 -15.94
CA THR A 9 4.31 -32.88 -15.81
C THR A 9 5.41 -32.00 -15.26
N ALA A 10 6.10 -31.30 -16.17
CA ALA A 10 6.95 -30.17 -15.84
C ALA A 10 6.19 -29.37 -14.78
N GLY A 11 6.75 -29.31 -13.58
CA GLY A 11 6.19 -28.56 -12.48
C GLY A 11 5.86 -27.19 -13.04
N HIS A 12 4.56 -26.88 -13.10
CA HIS A 12 4.09 -25.54 -13.37
C HIS A 12 4.65 -24.72 -12.20
N ILE A 13 5.85 -24.19 -12.36
CA ILE A 13 6.29 -23.04 -11.59
C ILE A 13 5.39 -21.95 -12.13
N SER A 14 4.20 -21.84 -11.54
CA SER A 14 3.39 -20.63 -11.67
C SER A 14 4.27 -19.51 -11.17
N LEU A 15 4.81 -18.72 -12.10
CA LEU A 15 5.33 -17.41 -11.77
C LEU A 15 4.28 -16.73 -10.88
N PRO A 16 4.66 -16.13 -9.74
CA PRO A 16 3.70 -15.43 -8.92
C PRO A 16 2.89 -14.47 -9.82
N ASN A 17 1.56 -14.60 -9.78
CA ASN A 17 0.60 -13.79 -10.54
C ASN A 17 0.58 -12.31 -10.07
N HIS A 18 1.64 -11.86 -9.40
CA HIS A 18 1.67 -10.64 -8.62
C HIS A 18 2.59 -9.65 -9.31
N GLY A 19 2.03 -8.47 -9.62
CA GLY A 19 2.78 -7.30 -10.05
C GLY A 19 3.82 -6.86 -9.02
N VAL A 20 4.45 -5.73 -9.28
CA VAL A 20 5.43 -5.10 -8.38
C VAL A 20 4.93 -5.11 -6.93
N ASP A 21 5.76 -5.69 -6.07
CA ASP A 21 5.38 -6.06 -4.73
C ASP A 21 5.61 -4.93 -3.73
N TRP A 22 4.57 -4.25 -3.25
CA TRP A 22 4.68 -3.16 -2.27
C TRP A 22 5.52 -3.50 -1.03
N ARG A 23 5.76 -4.78 -0.73
CA ARG A 23 6.62 -5.22 0.38
C ARG A 23 8.06 -4.72 0.26
N PHE A 24 8.57 -4.38 -0.95
CA PHE A 24 9.91 -3.76 -1.08
C PHE A 24 10.01 -2.37 -0.39
N LEU A 25 8.87 -1.75 -0.07
CA LEU A 25 8.83 -0.48 0.65
C LEU A 25 9.09 -0.64 2.15
N LEU A 26 8.97 -1.86 2.68
CA LEU A 26 9.04 -2.12 4.12
C LEU A 26 10.49 -2.27 4.57
N PRO A 27 10.90 -1.62 5.67
CA PRO A 27 12.25 -1.75 6.23
C PRO A 27 12.38 -3.03 7.08
N ILE A 28 12.08 -4.19 6.50
CA ILE A 28 12.09 -5.50 7.18
C ILE A 28 13.54 -5.89 7.52
N GLN A 29 13.75 -6.32 8.75
CA GLN A 29 14.98 -6.94 9.23
C GLN A 29 14.69 -8.40 9.63
N GLU A 30 15.73 -9.22 9.79
CA GLU A 30 15.62 -10.66 10.05
C GLU A 30 14.74 -11.01 11.27
N ASN A 31 14.67 -10.13 12.27
CA ASN A 31 13.85 -10.30 13.47
C ASN A 31 12.73 -9.27 13.59
N SER A 32 12.29 -8.71 12.46
CA SER A 32 11.22 -7.72 12.49
C SER A 32 9.89 -8.34 12.88
N ARG A 33 9.23 -7.75 13.88
CA ARG A 33 7.84 -8.10 14.22
C ARG A 33 6.87 -7.20 13.48
N MET A 34 5.95 -7.80 12.74
CA MET A 34 5.02 -7.08 11.89
C MET A 34 3.56 -7.32 12.27
N LEU A 35 2.74 -6.29 12.19
CA LEU A 35 1.27 -6.40 12.22
C LEU A 35 0.73 -6.15 10.82
N VAL A 36 -0.08 -7.06 10.31
CA VAL A 36 -0.77 -6.91 9.03
C VAL A 36 -2.24 -6.63 9.30
N ILE A 37 -2.73 -5.53 8.74
CA ILE A 37 -4.12 -5.11 8.81
C ILE A 37 -4.72 -5.35 7.44
N HIS A 38 -5.68 -6.28 7.36
CA HIS A 38 -6.25 -6.74 6.09
C HIS A 38 -7.78 -6.69 6.10
N SER A 39 -8.40 -6.71 4.92
CA SER A 39 -9.85 -6.97 4.80
C SER A 39 -10.11 -8.48 4.81
N GLU A 40 -11.31 -8.91 5.18
CA GLU A 40 -11.66 -10.33 5.31
C GLU A 40 -11.42 -11.14 4.02
N ASP A 41 -11.49 -10.50 2.85
CA ASP A 41 -11.39 -11.16 1.53
C ASP A 41 -9.99 -11.14 0.89
N SER A 42 -8.91 -10.79 1.61
CA SER A 42 -7.60 -10.64 0.99
C SER A 42 -6.61 -11.79 1.23
N ASP A 43 -6.04 -12.35 0.18
CA ASP A 43 -4.96 -13.37 0.20
C ASP A 43 -3.57 -12.81 0.65
N TYR A 44 -3.53 -11.63 1.29
CA TYR A 44 -2.26 -10.98 1.65
C TYR A 44 -1.46 -11.74 2.70
N ASP A 45 -2.13 -12.41 3.63
CA ASP A 45 -1.48 -13.16 4.69
C ASP A 45 -0.62 -14.29 4.11
N ARG A 46 -1.09 -14.92 3.02
CA ARG A 46 -0.34 -15.95 2.30
C ARG A 46 0.97 -15.41 1.75
N SER A 47 0.95 -14.20 1.21
CA SER A 47 2.14 -13.54 0.67
C SER A 47 3.19 -13.32 1.77
N PHE A 48 2.78 -12.93 2.98
CA PHE A 48 3.71 -12.77 4.10
C PHE A 48 4.23 -14.08 4.66
N HIS A 49 3.36 -15.08 4.74
CA HIS A 49 3.73 -16.43 5.15
C HIS A 49 4.81 -17.02 4.24
N ASP A 50 4.67 -16.86 2.92
CA ASP A 50 5.64 -17.36 1.94
C ASP A 50 7.04 -16.70 2.05
N LEU A 51 7.13 -15.51 2.66
CA LEU A 51 8.40 -14.81 2.90
C LEU A 51 9.08 -15.22 4.22
N GLY A 52 8.41 -16.00 5.06
CA GLY A 52 8.93 -16.41 6.37
C GLY A 52 9.09 -15.23 7.36
N ILE A 53 8.42 -14.11 7.13
CA ILE A 53 8.45 -12.97 8.05
C ILE A 53 7.40 -13.22 9.14
N PRO A 54 7.77 -13.24 10.44
CA PRO A 54 6.78 -13.37 11.50
C PRO A 54 5.82 -12.18 11.51
N PHE A 55 4.53 -12.46 11.42
CA PHE A 55 3.49 -11.43 11.48
C PHE A 55 2.30 -11.86 12.33
N ASP A 56 1.70 -10.88 13.00
CA ASP A 56 0.36 -10.96 13.56
C ASP A 56 -0.61 -10.36 12.51
N ALA A 57 -1.81 -10.93 12.36
CA ALA A 57 -2.82 -10.47 11.40
C ALA A 57 -4.11 -10.05 12.11
N VAL A 58 -4.70 -8.94 11.68
CA VAL A 58 -5.98 -8.45 12.18
C VAL A 58 -6.85 -7.90 11.07
N SER A 59 -8.16 -8.14 11.17
CA SER A 59 -9.14 -7.51 10.28
C SER A 59 -9.18 -6.01 10.50
N SER A 60 -9.27 -5.24 9.42
CA SER A 60 -9.41 -3.79 9.41
C SER A 60 -10.67 -3.31 10.12
N ASP A 61 -11.71 -4.16 10.24
CA ASP A 61 -12.95 -3.86 10.95
C ASP A 61 -12.75 -3.77 12.47
N THR A 62 -11.66 -4.34 12.97
CA THR A 62 -11.25 -4.22 14.39
C THR A 62 -10.93 -2.78 14.77
N PHE A 63 -10.59 -1.92 13.81
CA PHE A 63 -10.23 -0.51 14.03
C PHE A 63 -11.43 0.45 13.96
N THR A 64 -12.65 -0.07 14.01
CA THR A 64 -13.87 0.76 14.08
C THR A 64 -14.09 1.28 15.51
N ALA A 65 -14.57 2.52 15.62
CA ALA A 65 -14.58 3.31 16.87
C ALA A 65 -15.35 2.70 18.05
N ASP A 66 -16.17 1.67 17.82
CA ASP A 66 -16.98 0.98 18.84
C ASP A 66 -16.38 -0.34 19.32
N ARG A 67 -15.20 -0.74 18.85
CA ARG A 67 -14.57 -2.01 19.24
C ARG A 67 -13.42 -1.82 20.21
N SER A 68 -13.26 -2.82 21.09
CA SER A 68 -12.29 -2.87 22.18
C SER A 68 -10.87 -2.48 21.74
N PRO A 69 -10.06 -1.87 22.63
CA PRO A 69 -8.65 -1.59 22.32
C PRO A 69 -7.98 -2.88 21.85
N LEU A 70 -7.17 -2.76 20.79
CA LEU A 70 -6.38 -3.87 20.29
C LEU A 70 -5.59 -4.46 21.46
N GLN A 71 -5.64 -5.78 21.62
CA GLN A 71 -4.99 -6.50 22.72
C GLN A 71 -3.48 -6.66 22.46
N PHE A 72 -2.84 -5.60 21.99
CA PHE A 72 -1.41 -5.54 21.77
C PHE A 72 -0.80 -4.48 22.68
N GLU A 73 0.37 -4.81 23.23
CA GLU A 73 1.15 -3.85 24.01
C GLU A 73 1.66 -2.71 23.12
N SER A 74 1.77 -1.51 23.68
CA SER A 74 2.34 -0.36 22.98
C SER A 74 3.79 -0.63 22.58
N GLY A 75 4.17 -0.24 21.36
CA GLY A 75 5.53 -0.43 20.82
C GLY A 75 5.91 -1.89 20.58
N SER A 76 4.94 -2.79 20.43
CA SER A 76 5.17 -4.22 20.21
C SER A 76 5.59 -4.57 18.78
N PHE A 77 5.39 -3.67 17.81
CA PHE A 77 5.65 -3.92 16.40
C PHE A 77 6.72 -2.99 15.82
N ASP A 78 7.53 -3.54 14.92
CA ASP A 78 8.51 -2.79 14.14
C ASP A 78 7.84 -2.18 12.91
N ILE A 79 6.87 -2.91 12.38
CA ILE A 79 6.16 -2.58 11.15
C ILE A 79 4.67 -2.82 11.36
N VAL A 80 3.83 -1.85 11.02
CA VAL A 80 2.40 -2.08 10.81
C VAL A 80 2.10 -1.85 9.34
N SER A 81 1.40 -2.79 8.71
CA SER A 81 1.12 -2.76 7.27
C SER A 81 -0.39 -2.83 7.02
N ALA A 82 -0.92 -1.83 6.33
CA ALA A 82 -2.30 -1.75 5.86
C ALA A 82 -2.30 -1.41 4.36
N PRO A 83 -1.88 -2.35 3.48
CA PRO A 83 -1.60 -2.08 2.06
C PRO A 83 -2.85 -1.67 1.27
N LEU A 84 -4.05 -2.04 1.71
CA LEU A 84 -5.30 -1.59 1.09
C LEU A 84 -5.98 -0.42 1.82
N GLY A 85 -5.36 0.05 2.89
CA GLY A 85 -5.95 1.04 3.80
C GLY A 85 -6.89 0.42 4.83
N PHE A 86 -7.51 1.29 5.61
CA PHE A 86 -8.54 0.92 6.60
C PHE A 86 -9.93 0.94 5.97
N GLY A 87 -10.78 -0.01 6.41
CA GLY A 87 -12.19 -0.22 6.04
C GLY A 87 -13.06 1.05 5.91
N ARG A 88 -14.13 0.98 5.10
CA ARG A 88 -14.98 2.14 4.77
C ARG A 88 -15.69 2.59 6.04
N GLN A 89 -15.28 3.73 6.58
CA GLN A 89 -16.00 4.36 7.67
C GLN A 89 -17.15 5.23 7.12
N ASP A 90 -18.30 5.17 7.79
CA ASP A 90 -19.52 5.83 7.38
C ASP A 90 -19.35 7.35 7.22
N ARG A 91 -20.18 7.97 6.37
CA ARG A 91 -19.93 9.33 5.83
C ARG A 91 -19.83 10.45 6.87
N SER A 92 -20.38 10.31 8.06
CA SER A 92 -20.32 11.30 9.12
C SER A 92 -19.11 11.08 10.03
N GLY A 93 -18.06 11.89 9.90
CA GLY A 93 -16.91 11.91 10.84
C GLY A 93 -15.59 11.29 10.36
N ARG A 94 -15.49 10.91 9.07
CA ARG A 94 -14.37 10.16 8.46
C ARG A 94 -12.95 10.66 8.77
N GLN A 95 -12.74 11.96 8.84
CA GLN A 95 -11.38 12.50 9.01
C GLN A 95 -10.89 12.36 10.46
N ASN A 96 -11.77 12.65 11.43
CA ASN A 96 -11.43 12.51 12.84
C ASN A 96 -11.24 11.04 13.21
N GLN A 97 -12.04 10.13 12.64
CA GLN A 97 -11.92 8.71 12.90
C GLN A 97 -10.63 8.11 12.34
N LEU A 98 -10.25 8.41 11.08
CA LEU A 98 -8.97 7.93 10.55
C LEU A 98 -7.78 8.47 11.36
N ALA A 99 -7.82 9.74 11.79
CA ALA A 99 -6.77 10.29 12.65
C ALA A 99 -6.65 9.52 13.97
N GLN A 100 -7.77 9.16 14.60
CA GLN A 100 -7.77 8.34 15.82
C GLN A 100 -7.28 6.91 15.55
N THR A 101 -7.73 6.27 14.47
CA THR A 101 -7.23 4.95 14.05
C THR A 101 -5.71 4.97 13.86
N LEU A 102 -5.19 5.99 13.18
CA LEU A 102 -3.75 6.15 12.97
C LEU A 102 -2.99 6.48 14.24
N LEU A 103 -3.60 7.19 15.20
CA LEU A 103 -3.03 7.42 16.52
C LEU A 103 -2.90 6.10 17.30
N SER A 104 -3.92 5.24 17.27
CA SER A 104 -3.87 3.90 17.87
C SER A 104 -2.84 3.01 17.19
N VAL A 105 -2.75 3.04 15.86
CA VAL A 105 -1.71 2.30 15.13
C VAL A 105 -0.32 2.82 15.48
N ARG A 106 -0.15 4.14 15.58
CA ARG A 106 1.12 4.75 15.97
C ARG A 106 1.58 4.29 17.36
N SER A 107 0.68 4.08 18.33
CA SER A 107 1.07 3.56 19.65
C SER A 107 1.56 2.11 19.63
N LEU A 108 1.18 1.31 18.62
CA LEU A 108 1.63 -0.08 18.47
C LEU A 108 3.04 -0.17 17.88
N ILE A 109 3.48 0.87 17.16
CA ILE A 109 4.77 0.90 16.48
C ILE A 109 5.86 1.40 17.43
N ARG A 110 6.96 0.65 17.57
CA ARG A 110 8.11 1.08 18.37
C ARG A 110 8.80 2.31 17.77
N ALA A 111 9.60 3.01 18.58
CA ALA A 111 10.45 4.10 18.10
C ALA A 111 11.37 3.63 16.94
N GLY A 112 11.43 4.42 15.86
CA GLY A 112 12.13 4.06 14.63
C GLY A 112 11.41 3.04 13.72
N GLY A 113 10.27 2.49 14.14
CA GLY A 113 9.42 1.62 13.32
C GLY A 113 8.69 2.35 12.20
N ALA A 114 7.90 1.61 11.42
CA ALA A 114 7.24 2.12 10.22
C ALA A 114 5.78 1.65 10.08
N LEU A 115 4.96 2.52 9.51
CA LEU A 115 3.64 2.24 8.97
C LEU A 115 3.74 2.19 7.44
N LEU A 116 3.23 1.15 6.82
CA LEU A 116 2.83 1.17 5.41
C LEU A 116 1.32 1.28 5.32
N LEU A 117 0.83 2.25 4.55
CA LEU A 117 -0.58 2.47 4.35
C LEU A 117 -0.88 2.71 2.86
N GLY A 118 -1.81 1.93 2.31
CA GLY A 118 -2.39 2.22 1.01
C GLY A 118 -3.62 3.11 1.13
N PHE A 119 -3.83 3.99 0.15
CA PHE A 119 -5.09 4.71 0.02
C PHE A 119 -5.37 5.08 -1.42
N SER A 120 -6.65 5.21 -1.73
CA SER A 120 -7.10 5.63 -3.05
C SER A 120 -7.22 7.15 -3.11
N ASN A 121 -6.93 7.74 -4.27
CA ASN A 121 -7.06 9.18 -4.46
C ASN A 121 -8.52 9.62 -4.44
N ARG A 122 -8.83 10.71 -3.75
CA ARG A 122 -10.18 11.31 -3.74
C ARG A 122 -10.64 11.75 -5.13
N TRP A 123 -9.73 12.17 -6.00
CA TRP A 123 -10.07 12.66 -7.34
C TRP A 123 -10.16 11.56 -8.39
N ASP A 124 -9.96 10.29 -8.03
CA ASP A 124 -10.09 9.20 -8.99
C ASP A 124 -11.57 8.96 -9.36
N ILE A 125 -11.88 9.25 -10.62
CA ILE A 125 -13.21 9.15 -11.22
C ILE A 125 -13.55 7.70 -11.60
N ARG A 126 -12.56 6.79 -11.61
CA ARG A 126 -12.74 5.38 -12.00
C ARG A 126 -13.36 4.50 -10.92
N ARG A 127 -13.71 5.08 -9.76
CA ARG A 127 -14.33 4.36 -8.63
C ARG A 127 -15.76 3.89 -8.96
N LYS A 128 -15.87 2.80 -9.72
CA LYS A 128 -17.07 1.97 -9.77
C LYS A 128 -16.86 0.80 -8.80
N GLY A 129 -17.46 0.89 -7.62
CA GLY A 129 -17.69 -0.29 -6.76
C GLY A 129 -16.51 -0.92 -6.00
N GLY A 130 -15.32 -0.32 -5.97
CA GLY A 130 -14.13 -0.97 -5.37
C GLY A 130 -14.12 -1.08 -3.83
N GLU A 131 -13.60 -2.21 -3.36
CA GLU A 131 -13.30 -2.65 -1.98
C GLU A 131 -12.35 -1.72 -1.20
N PHE A 132 -11.74 -0.73 -1.87
CA PHE A 132 -10.84 0.23 -1.22
C PHE A 132 -11.60 1.29 -0.45
N SER A 133 -11.14 1.45 0.77
CA SER A 133 -12.02 1.88 1.85
C SER A 133 -11.78 3.32 2.30
N HIS A 134 -10.55 3.83 2.16
CA HIS A 134 -10.24 5.24 2.40
C HIS A 134 -9.90 6.03 1.11
N SER A 135 -10.42 7.26 1.04
CA SER A 135 -10.22 8.19 -0.08
C SER A 135 -9.65 9.52 0.41
N SER A 136 -8.40 9.81 0.04
CA SER A 136 -7.72 11.03 0.49
C SER A 136 -6.88 11.64 -0.64
N THR A 137 -6.57 12.92 -0.50
CA THR A 137 -5.46 13.54 -1.24
C THR A 137 -4.15 13.39 -0.46
N ILE A 138 -3.00 13.51 -1.12
CA ILE A 138 -1.68 13.47 -0.44
C ILE A 138 -1.60 14.53 0.66
N ARG A 139 -2.11 15.74 0.40
CA ARG A 139 -2.10 16.83 1.36
C ARG A 139 -2.90 16.51 2.62
N GLU A 140 -4.09 15.96 2.45
CA GLU A 140 -4.96 15.55 3.57
C GLU A 140 -4.34 14.39 4.34
N MET A 141 -3.83 13.38 3.66
CA MET A 141 -3.15 12.25 4.31
C MET A 141 -1.92 12.72 5.11
N SER A 142 -1.12 13.64 4.57
CA SER A 142 0.03 14.20 5.29
C SER A 142 -0.40 14.89 6.58
N HIS A 143 -1.49 15.67 6.52
CA HIS A 143 -2.00 16.35 7.71
C HIS A 143 -2.47 15.35 8.77
N ILE A 144 -3.18 14.30 8.37
CA ILE A 144 -3.67 13.25 9.28
C ILE A 144 -2.50 12.49 9.91
N LEU A 145 -1.49 12.11 9.12
CA LEU A 145 -0.30 11.41 9.63
C LEU A 145 0.51 12.28 10.61
N GLN A 146 0.64 13.57 10.33
CA GLN A 146 1.28 14.52 11.25
C GLN A 146 0.50 14.63 12.57
N GLN A 147 -0.83 14.74 12.50
CA GLN A 147 -1.70 14.74 13.68
C GLN A 147 -1.60 13.45 14.51
N ALA A 148 -1.40 12.31 13.86
CA ALA A 148 -1.18 11.02 14.50
C ALA A 148 0.24 10.86 15.09
N GLY A 149 1.15 11.81 14.87
CA GLY A 149 2.49 11.81 15.44
C GLY A 149 3.53 11.00 14.67
N PHE A 150 3.35 10.84 13.35
CA PHE A 150 4.39 10.34 12.45
C PHE A 150 5.32 11.48 12.02
N GLY A 151 6.63 11.25 12.06
CA GLY A 151 7.64 12.27 11.75
C GLY A 151 8.03 12.27 10.28
N THR A 152 8.71 11.21 9.84
CA THR A 152 9.15 11.07 8.44
C THR A 152 8.08 10.37 7.60
N VAL A 153 7.69 10.97 6.47
CA VAL A 153 6.65 10.42 5.58
C VAL A 153 7.13 10.39 4.13
N HIS A 154 7.08 9.23 3.50
CA HIS A 154 7.42 9.01 2.10
C HIS A 154 6.22 8.49 1.32
N TYR A 155 5.92 9.14 0.19
CA TYR A 155 4.81 8.76 -0.67
C TYR A 155 5.27 8.09 -1.96
N TYR A 156 4.50 7.09 -2.36
CA TYR A 156 4.70 6.32 -3.57
C TYR A 156 3.40 6.28 -4.37
N GLY A 157 3.50 6.46 -5.68
CA GLY A 157 2.40 6.22 -6.61
C GLY A 157 2.31 4.74 -6.91
N ALA A 158 1.09 4.20 -6.93
CA ALA A 158 0.80 2.84 -7.36
C ALA A 158 -0.07 2.87 -8.62
N PHE A 159 0.33 2.10 -9.64
CA PHE A 159 -0.32 2.12 -10.93
C PHE A 159 -0.32 0.73 -11.59
N PRO A 160 -1.43 0.29 -12.24
CA PRO A 160 -2.68 1.01 -12.44
C PRO A 160 -3.67 0.86 -11.27
N GLU A 161 -3.49 -0.18 -10.46
CA GLU A 161 -4.37 -0.57 -9.34
C GLU A 161 -3.54 -1.01 -8.13
N PRO A 162 -4.09 -1.03 -6.91
CA PRO A 162 -3.30 -1.21 -5.69
C PRO A 162 -3.16 -2.69 -5.28
N LEU A 163 -4.04 -3.59 -5.72
CA LEU A 163 -3.93 -5.02 -5.38
C LEU A 163 -2.72 -5.66 -6.07
N THR A 164 -2.59 -5.36 -7.36
CA THR A 164 -1.56 -5.89 -8.27
C THR A 164 -0.94 -4.74 -9.07
N PRO A 165 -0.24 -3.80 -8.40
CA PRO A 165 0.36 -2.69 -9.11
C PRO A 165 1.44 -3.19 -10.05
N GLU A 166 1.42 -2.75 -11.30
CA GLU A 166 2.53 -2.98 -12.21
C GLU A 166 3.73 -2.08 -11.87
N TYR A 167 3.46 -0.92 -11.24
CA TYR A 167 4.49 0.03 -10.83
C TYR A 167 4.17 0.58 -9.46
N ILE A 168 5.20 0.62 -8.62
CA ILE A 168 5.22 1.41 -7.40
C ILE A 168 6.47 2.28 -7.46
N PHE A 169 6.31 3.58 -7.33
CA PHE A 169 7.41 4.52 -7.53
C PHE A 169 7.33 5.74 -6.61
N PRO A 170 8.47 6.32 -6.18
CA PRO A 170 8.45 7.55 -5.38
C PRO A 170 7.73 8.67 -6.13
N LEU A 171 6.95 9.50 -5.42
CA LEU A 171 6.18 10.59 -6.03
C LEU A 171 7.06 11.74 -6.54
N ASN A 172 7.70 11.51 -7.68
CA ASN A 172 8.45 12.52 -8.42
C ASN A 172 8.18 12.36 -9.93
N ALA A 173 8.41 13.46 -10.66
CA ALA A 173 8.09 13.51 -12.08
C ALA A 173 8.90 12.48 -12.91
N GLN A 174 10.16 12.24 -12.56
CA GLN A 174 11.02 11.31 -13.29
C GLN A 174 10.49 9.88 -13.22
N SER A 175 10.13 9.41 -12.02
CA SER A 175 9.62 8.05 -11.84
C SER A 175 8.23 7.85 -12.46
N LEU A 176 7.35 8.85 -12.37
CA LEU A 176 6.06 8.82 -13.07
C LEU A 176 6.26 8.69 -14.58
N MET A 177 7.15 9.50 -15.15
CA MET A 177 7.40 9.45 -16.59
C MET A 177 8.02 8.13 -17.01
N PHE A 178 8.92 7.55 -16.22
CA PHE A 178 9.43 6.21 -16.48
C PHE A 178 8.29 5.19 -16.57
N ALA A 179 7.39 5.16 -15.57
CA ALA A 179 6.27 4.23 -15.54
C ALA A 179 5.31 4.42 -16.74
N LEU A 180 4.96 5.67 -17.06
CA LEU A 180 4.10 6.00 -18.20
C LEU A 180 4.77 5.65 -19.53
N ASN A 181 6.05 6.00 -19.70
CA ASN A 181 6.79 5.73 -20.93
C ASN A 181 6.92 4.24 -21.18
N HIS A 182 7.26 3.45 -20.16
CA HIS A 182 7.40 2.01 -20.29
C HIS A 182 6.06 1.35 -20.63
N ARG A 183 4.98 1.70 -19.90
CA ARG A 183 3.66 1.12 -20.14
C ARG A 183 3.07 1.49 -21.50
N TYR A 184 3.24 2.74 -21.92
CA TYR A 184 2.65 3.27 -23.15
C TYR A 184 3.64 3.37 -24.31
N GLN A 185 4.82 2.73 -24.21
CA GLN A 185 5.87 2.77 -25.23
C GLN A 185 5.34 2.39 -26.62
N HIS A 186 4.41 1.44 -26.66
CA HIS A 186 3.80 0.96 -27.90
C HIS A 186 2.51 1.70 -28.29
N LYS A 187 2.01 2.62 -27.46
CA LYS A 187 0.70 3.29 -27.62
C LYS A 187 0.81 4.80 -27.86
N LEU A 188 1.91 5.43 -27.47
CA LEU A 188 2.09 6.88 -27.61
C LEU A 188 3.20 7.23 -28.61
N PRO A 189 2.96 8.15 -29.57
CA PRO A 189 4.01 8.70 -30.42
C PRO A 189 5.14 9.30 -29.58
N GLY A 190 6.40 9.11 -30.01
CA GLY A 190 7.60 9.55 -29.27
C GLY A 190 7.66 11.04 -28.91
N TYR A 191 6.79 11.88 -29.48
CA TYR A 191 6.64 13.30 -29.12
C TYR A 191 6.07 13.51 -27.70
N PHE A 192 5.21 12.61 -27.18
CA PHE A 192 4.70 12.71 -25.80
C PHE A 192 5.81 12.51 -24.76
N LEU A 193 6.91 11.83 -25.12
CA LEU A 193 8.09 11.62 -24.27
C LEU A 193 8.87 12.93 -24.02
N LYS A 194 8.62 14.00 -24.78
CA LYS A 194 9.29 15.31 -24.60
C LYS A 194 8.56 16.25 -23.62
N LEU A 195 7.31 15.94 -23.24
CA LEU A 195 6.58 16.69 -22.20
C LEU A 195 7.07 16.41 -20.77
N THR A 196 8.04 15.51 -20.61
CA THR A 196 8.61 14.98 -19.36
C THR A 196 9.24 16.01 -18.42
N ARG A 197 9.46 17.25 -18.86
CA ARG A 197 10.12 18.31 -18.07
C ARG A 197 9.20 19.47 -17.69
N THR A 198 7.89 19.35 -17.94
CA THR A 198 6.95 20.45 -17.76
C THR A 198 6.31 20.44 -16.36
N PRO A 199 5.89 21.61 -15.83
CA PRO A 199 5.13 21.70 -14.58
C PRO A 199 3.86 20.83 -14.57
N ALA A 200 3.29 20.55 -15.75
CA ALA A 200 2.14 19.68 -15.92
C ALA A 200 2.39 18.25 -15.39
N THR A 201 3.61 17.71 -15.53
CA THR A 201 3.95 16.39 -14.99
C THR A 201 3.89 16.34 -13.47
N LYS A 202 4.24 17.44 -12.79
CA LYS A 202 4.10 17.53 -11.32
C LYS A 202 2.63 17.57 -10.90
N ALA A 203 1.77 18.24 -11.69
CA ALA A 203 0.34 18.24 -11.43
C ALA A 203 -0.26 16.83 -11.56
N LEU A 204 0.16 16.06 -12.57
CA LEU A 204 -0.30 14.68 -12.80
C LEU A 204 -0.06 13.73 -11.62
N LEU A 205 1.01 13.93 -10.84
CA LEU A 205 1.28 13.13 -9.64
C LEU A 205 0.12 13.17 -8.64
N ASN A 206 -0.55 14.32 -8.53
CA ASN A 206 -1.68 14.48 -7.61
C ASN A 206 -2.97 13.80 -8.12
N PHE A 207 -2.98 13.30 -9.36
CA PHE A 207 -4.12 12.64 -9.99
C PHE A 207 -3.89 11.14 -10.22
N LEU A 208 -2.80 10.57 -9.68
CA LEU A 208 -2.64 9.12 -9.67
C LEU A 208 -3.78 8.46 -8.89
N PRO A 209 -4.26 7.29 -9.32
CA PRO A 209 -5.44 6.68 -8.72
C PRO A 209 -5.20 6.12 -7.32
N PHE A 210 -3.98 5.62 -7.06
CA PHE A 210 -3.62 4.96 -5.82
C PHE A 210 -2.25 5.42 -5.33
N PHE A 211 -2.12 5.43 -4.00
CA PHE A 211 -0.90 5.80 -3.31
C PHE A 211 -0.58 4.81 -2.21
N TYR A 212 0.70 4.58 -1.99
CA TYR A 212 1.23 4.06 -0.74
C TYR A 212 1.93 5.17 0.01
N VAL A 213 1.89 5.09 1.33
CA VAL A 213 2.68 5.93 2.21
C VAL A 213 3.44 5.06 3.19
N VAL A 214 4.73 5.36 3.34
CA VAL A 214 5.59 4.82 4.41
C VAL A 214 5.83 5.94 5.40
N ALA A 215 5.26 5.83 6.60
CA ALA A 215 5.38 6.80 7.67
C ALA A 215 6.19 6.21 8.83
N ARG A 216 7.14 6.96 9.40
CA ARG A 216 8.00 6.49 10.49
C ARG A 216 7.67 7.16 11.81
N VAL A 217 7.82 6.38 12.88
CA VAL A 217 7.88 6.92 14.24
C VAL A 217 9.32 7.36 14.49
N ASP A 218 9.51 8.59 14.95
CA ASP A 218 10.84 9.11 15.26
C ASP A 218 11.50 8.28 16.38
N LYS A 219 12.83 8.35 16.46
CA LYS A 219 13.63 7.61 17.45
C LYS A 219 13.56 8.25 18.84
#